data_AF-A0A554VF83-F1
#
_entry.id   AF-A0A554VF83-F1
#
_cell.length_a   1.000
_cell.length_b   1.000
_cell.length_c   1.000
_cell.angle_alpha   90.00
_cell.angle_beta   90.00
_cell.angle_gamma   90.00
#
_symmetry.space_group_name_H-M   'P 1'
#
loop_
_entity.id
_entity.type
_entity.pdbx_description
1 polymer ?
#
loop_
_entity_poly.entity_id
_entity_poly.type
_entity_poly.pdbx_seq_one_letter_code
_entity_poly.pdbx_strand_id
1 'polypeptide(L)' 'MNDNETLDEYEKLILDKLKIGLTQVDVSNYLKKNHIEPYSLRSIEHRINALKKRFEAKTLISLIYILAKKDYI' A
#
# COMPACT_ATOMS: atom_id res chain seq x y z
N MET A 1 20.97 6.58 -6.39
CA MET A 1 19.70 6.14 -5.77
C MET A 1 19.20 4.99 -6.62
N ASN A 2 18.91 3.83 -6.04
CA ASN A 2 18.29 2.74 -6.78
C ASN A 2 16.81 3.09 -6.97
N ASP A 3 16.33 3.16 -8.21
CA ASP A 3 14.93 3.49 -8.56
C ASP A 3 13.90 2.48 -7.99
N ASN A 4 14.35 1.42 -7.32
CA ASN A 4 13.53 0.36 -6.73
C ASN A 4 12.96 0.70 -5.33
N GLU A 5 13.28 1.84 -4.73
CA GLU A 5 12.88 2.12 -3.33
C GLU A 5 11.82 3.23 -3.18
N THR A 6 11.40 3.92 -4.24
CA THR A 6 10.39 4.99 -4.12
C THR A 6 8.97 4.43 -4.04
N LEU A 7 8.09 5.10 -3.29
CA LEU A 7 6.65 4.86 -3.30
C LEU A 7 5.97 5.96 -4.13
N ASP A 8 5.05 5.58 -5.01
CA ASP A 8 4.18 6.58 -5.65
C ASP A 8 3.06 7.05 -4.71
N GLU A 9 2.36 8.11 -5.10
CA GLU A 9 1.29 8.72 -4.28
C GLU A 9 0.13 7.75 -4.03
N TYR A 10 -0.15 6.88 -4.99
CA TYR A 10 -1.22 5.89 -4.89
C TYR A 10 -0.86 4.78 -3.89
N GLU A 11 0.39 4.30 -3.92
CA GLU A 11 0.94 3.36 -2.96
C GLU A 11 0.96 3.95 -1.55
N LYS A 12 1.43 5.19 -1.40
CA LYS A 12 1.40 5.91 -0.12
C LYS A 12 -0.02 6.01 0.42
N LEU A 13 -0.98 6.41 -0.42
CA LEU A 13 -2.38 6.51 -0.02
C LEU A 13 -2.94 5.17 0.48
N ILE A 14 -2.70 4.06 -0.23
CA ILE A 14 -3.13 2.73 0.21
C ILE A 14 -2.50 2.43 1.58
N LEU A 15 -1.20 2.60 1.70
CA LEU A 15 -0.44 2.24 2.90
C LEU A 15 -0.85 3.07 4.11
N ASP A 16 -1.13 4.37 3.93
CA ASP A 16 -1.62 5.25 5.00
C ASP A 16 -2.98 4.79 5.51
N LYS A 17 -3.89 4.38 4.62
CA LYS A 17 -5.19 3.84 5.03
C LYS A 17 -5.03 2.52 5.80
N LEU A 18 -4.15 1.63 5.33
CA LEU A 18 -3.88 0.37 6.02
C LEU A 18 -3.20 0.60 7.39
N LYS A 19 -2.31 1.60 7.50
CA LYS A 19 -1.62 1.99 8.73
C LYS A 19 -2.58 2.43 9.83
N ILE A 20 -3.68 3.10 9.49
CA ILE A 20 -4.72 3.50 10.44
C ILE A 20 -5.77 2.40 10.73
N GLY A 21 -5.55 1.18 10.24
CA GLY A 21 -6.37 0.01 10.56
C GLY A 21 -7.47 -0.33 9.56
N LEU A 22 -7.54 0.33 8.39
CA LEU A 22 -8.48 -0.09 7.34
C LEU A 22 -8.07 -1.44 6.75
N THR A 23 -9.05 -2.27 6.41
CA THR A 23 -8.82 -3.49 5.63
C THR A 23 -8.66 -3.16 4.14
N GLN A 24 -8.17 -4.10 3.33
CA GLN A 24 -8.08 -3.89 1.87
C GLN A 24 -9.45 -3.67 1.22
N VAL A 25 -10.51 -4.25 1.79
CA VAL A 25 -11.90 -4.02 1.38
C VAL A 25 -12.32 -2.59 1.70
N ASP A 26 -11.99 -2.09 2.90
CA ASP A 26 -12.27 -0.70 3.28
C ASP A 26 -11.52 0.30 2.39
N VAL A 27 -10.26 0.00 2.05
CA VAL A 27 -9.47 0.80 1.10
C VAL A 27 -10.13 0.79 -0.28
N SER A 28 -10.59 -0.35 -0.77
CA SER A 28 -11.33 -0.45 -2.03
C SER A 28 -12.58 0.43 -2.04
N ASN A 29 -13.37 0.36 -0.96
CA ASN A 29 -14.56 1.19 -0.79
C ASN A 29 -14.22 2.67 -0.69
N TYR A 30 -13.14 3.04 0.02
CA TYR A 30 -12.65 4.41 0.12
C TYR A 30 -12.26 4.96 -1.25
N LEU A 31 -11.44 4.22 -2.00
CA LEU A 31 -10.98 4.65 -3.32
C LEU A 31 -12.17 4.80 -4.30
N LYS A 32 -13.12 3.85 -4.27
CA LYS A 32 -14.34 3.92 -5.08
C LYS A 32 -15.18 5.14 -4.74
N LYS A 33 -15.40 5.42 -3.45
CA LYS A 33 -16.18 6.58 -2.99
C LYS A 33 -15.54 7.91 -3.42
N ASN A 34 -14.21 7.96 -3.45
CA ASN A 34 -13.45 9.15 -3.82
C ASN A 34 -13.08 9.21 -5.31
N HIS A 35 -13.58 8.28 -6.14
CA HIS A 35 -13.28 8.19 -7.57
C HIS A 35 -11.78 8.11 -7.89
N ILE A 36 -11.01 7.44 -7.02
CA ILE A 36 -9.58 7.24 -7.18
C ILE A 36 -9.35 5.86 -7.80
N GLU A 37 -8.84 5.83 -9.03
CA GLU A 37 -8.55 4.59 -9.74
C GLU A 37 -7.08 4.17 -9.58
N PRO A 38 -6.78 2.85 -9.56
CA PRO A 38 -7.72 1.72 -9.66
C PRO A 38 -8.31 1.29 -8.29
N TYR A 39 -9.62 1.38 -8.07
CA TYR A 39 -10.24 1.07 -6.77
C TYR A 39 -10.62 -0.40 -6.54
N SER A 40 -10.39 -1.33 -7.48
CA SER A 40 -10.80 -2.73 -7.30
C SER A 40 -9.96 -3.45 -6.23
N LEU A 41 -10.58 -4.35 -5.45
CA LEU A 41 -9.88 -5.13 -4.42
C LEU A 41 -8.67 -5.88 -5.01
N ARG A 42 -8.86 -6.54 -6.16
CA ARG A 42 -7.78 -7.26 -6.85
C ARG A 42 -6.62 -6.35 -7.25
N SER A 43 -6.91 -5.13 -7.70
CA SER A 43 -5.87 -4.14 -8.05
C SER A 43 -5.07 -3.73 -6.83
N ILE A 44 -5.74 -3.53 -5.69
CA ILE A 44 -5.12 -3.18 -4.40
C ILE A 44 -4.26 -4.34 -3.89
N GLU A 45 -4.78 -5.56 -3.89
CA GLU A 45 -4.04 -6.78 -3.54
C GLU A 45 -2.79 -6.95 -4.41
N HIS A 46 -2.93 -6.74 -5.72
CA HIS A 46 -1.81 -6.82 -6.66
C HIS A 46 -0.72 -5.78 -6.30
N ARG A 47 -1.12 -4.53 -6.01
CA ARG A 47 -0.19 -3.46 -5.61
C ARG A 47 0.52 -3.79 -4.30
N ILE A 48 -0.22 -4.25 -3.29
CA ILE A 48 0.34 -4.66 -1.99
C ILE A 48 1.32 -5.83 -2.16
N ASN A 49 1.00 -6.81 -3.01
CA ASN A 49 1.88 -7.94 -3.27
C ASN A 49 3.15 -7.53 -4.03
N ALA A 50 3.06 -6.55 -4.94
CA ALA A 50 4.24 -5.96 -5.58
C ALA A 50 5.12 -5.24 -4.55
N LEU A 51 4.52 -4.43 -3.66
CA LEU A 51 5.24 -3.76 -2.57
C LEU A 51 5.91 -4.76 -1.63
N LYS A 52 5.21 -5.83 -1.24
CA LYS A 52 5.79 -6.91 -0.42
C LYS A 52 7.04 -7.51 -1.06
N LYS A 53 7.01 -7.78 -2.37
CA LYS A 53 8.18 -8.29 -3.09
C LYS A 53 9.30 -7.26 -3.15
N ARG A 54 8.97 -5.98 -3.41
CA ARG A 54 9.93 -4.87 -3.52
C ARG A 54 10.67 -4.60 -2.20
N PHE A 55 9.99 -4.75 -1.07
CA PHE A 55 10.53 -4.52 0.27
C PHE A 55 10.81 -5.82 1.05
N GLU A 56 10.83 -6.98 0.38
CA GLU A 56 11.10 -8.29 0.96
C GLU A 56 10.23 -8.65 2.19
N ALA A 57 9.00 -8.15 2.22
CA ALA A 57 8.06 -8.33 3.31
C ALA A 57 7.17 -9.55 3.08
N LYS A 58 7.02 -10.40 4.11
CA LYS A 58 6.19 -11.62 4.06
C LYS A 58 4.71 -11.34 4.34
N THR A 59 4.44 -10.37 5.21
CA THR A 59 3.09 -9.98 5.64
C THR A 59 2.86 -8.49 5.46
N LEU A 60 1.59 -8.06 5.45
CA LEU A 60 1.26 -6.64 5.39
C LEU A 60 1.81 -5.89 6.60
N ILE A 61 1.76 -6.49 7.79
CA ILE A 61 2.32 -5.91 9.02
C ILE A 61 3.83 -5.71 8.88
N SER A 62 4.56 -6.71 8.36
CA SER A 62 6.01 -6.56 8.13
C SER A 62 6.32 -5.49 7.09
N LEU A 63 5.47 -5.34 6.06
CA LEU A 63 5.62 -4.29 5.05
C LEU A 63 5.46 -2.90 5.69
N ILE A 64 4.38 -2.68 6.45
CA ILE A 64 4.13 -1.42 7.14
C ILE A 64 5.26 -1.08 8.10
N TYR A 65 5.74 -2.06 8.88
CA TYR A 65 6.87 -1.86 9.81
C TYR A 65 8.16 -1.43 9.10
N ILE A 66 8.53 -2.09 7.98
CA ILE A 66 9.71 -1.75 7.20
C ILE A 66 9.60 -0.33 6.63
N LEU A 67 8.43 0.01 6.09
CA LEU A 67 8.20 1.31 5.46
C LEU A 67 8.19 2.45 6.49
N ALA A 68 7.57 2.26 7.65
CA ALA A 68 7.59 3.23 8.74
C ALA A 68 9.01 3.45 9.29
N LYS A 69 9.79 2.37 9.44
CA LYS A 69 11.20 2.46 9.91
C LYS A 69 12.13 3.19 8.93
N LYS A 70 11.80 3.14 7.64
CA LYS A 70 12.57 3.81 6.56
C LYS A 70 12.01 5.20 6.22
N ASP A 71 11.12 5.76 7.04
CA ASP A 71 10.48 7.09 6.86
C ASP A 71 9.72 7.25 5.52
N TYR A 72 9.15 6.16 4.99
CA TYR A 72 8.29 6.23 3.80
C TYR A 72 6.85 6.64 4.13
N ILE A 73 6.34 6.28 5.32
CA ILE A 73 4.95 6.48 5.79
C ILE A 73 4.84 6.71 7.30
#